data_AF-A0A938VHY2-F1
#
_entry.id   AF-A0A938VHY2-F1
#
_cell.length_a   1.000
_cell.length_b   1.000
_cell.length_c   1.000
_cell.angle_alpha   90.00
_cell.angle_beta   90.00
_cell.angle_gamma   90.00
#
_symmetry.space_group_name_H-M   'P 1'
#
loop_
_entity.id
_entity.type
_entity.pdbx_description
1 polymer ?
#
loop_
_entity_poly.entity_id
_entity_poly.type
_entity_poly.pdbx_seq_one_letter_code
_entity_poly.pdbx_strand_id
1 'polypeptide(L)'
;MGKYRSSVYKKTTPKSDGPHAVWRGIGCLMMIIIPIISYAAGYETINYAIENNVDIPYQLLGTPRYPDFFYNSGSLISLLSPLTAVKNLYAYVIAAIFYTLILGSITSVGYAIVYRFTGPSRYGPLDIPQPNIKVKRYKR
;
A
#
# COMPACT_ATOMS: atom_id res chain seq x y z
N MET A 1 -10.36 -35.66 54.98
CA MET A 1 -9.01 -35.45 54.40
C MET A 1 -9.08 -35.59 52.88
N GLY A 2 -8.63 -34.55 52.16
CA GLY A 2 -8.06 -34.59 50.81
C GLY A 2 -8.93 -34.99 49.61
N LYS A 3 -9.71 -34.05 49.03
CA LYS A 3 -10.38 -34.24 47.72
C LYS A 3 -10.22 -33.08 46.73
N TYR A 4 -9.12 -32.34 46.81
CA TYR A 4 -8.72 -31.40 45.77
C TYR A 4 -7.36 -31.82 45.24
N ARG A 5 -7.37 -32.67 44.20
CA ARG A 5 -6.17 -32.90 43.38
C ARG A 5 -5.92 -31.62 42.61
N SER A 6 -4.77 -31.00 42.90
CA SER A 6 -4.21 -29.90 42.13
C SER A 6 -4.11 -30.31 40.66
N SER A 7 -4.82 -29.59 39.80
CA SER A 7 -4.56 -29.64 38.37
C SER A 7 -3.14 -29.15 38.13
N VAL A 8 -2.26 -30.05 37.71
CA VAL A 8 -0.89 -29.71 37.30
C VAL A 8 -0.99 -28.73 36.14
N TYR A 9 -0.65 -27.47 36.41
CA TYR A 9 -0.60 -26.43 35.39
C TYR A 9 0.50 -26.78 34.38
N LYS A 10 0.12 -27.35 33.24
CA LYS A 10 1.04 -27.61 32.14
C LYS A 10 1.38 -26.25 31.52
N LYS A 11 2.60 -25.76 31.78
CA LYS A 11 3.12 -24.52 31.18
C LYS A 11 3.20 -24.72 29.66
N THR A 12 2.17 -24.28 28.95
CA THR A 12 2.18 -24.22 27.49
C THR A 12 3.23 -23.20 27.07
N THR A 13 4.19 -23.61 26.26
CA THR A 13 5.11 -22.67 25.61
C THR A 13 4.27 -21.68 24.79
N PRO A 14 4.45 -20.36 24.98
CA PRO A 14 3.70 -19.38 24.20
C PRO A 14 4.05 -19.58 22.73
N LYS A 15 3.05 -19.96 21.93
CA LYS A 15 3.20 -20.01 20.49
C LYS A 15 3.32 -18.56 20.01
N SER A 16 4.24 -18.28 19.09
CA SER A 16 4.35 -16.95 18.49
C SER A 16 3.11 -16.71 17.64
N ASP A 17 2.12 -15.98 18.18
CA ASP A 17 0.87 -15.66 17.49
C ASP A 17 1.02 -14.50 16.49
N GLY A 18 2.22 -13.92 16.40
CA GLY A 18 2.51 -12.83 15.49
C GLY A 18 3.00 -13.32 14.12
N PRO A 19 2.69 -12.58 13.03
CA PRO A 19 3.39 -12.76 11.77
C PRO A 19 4.90 -12.52 11.97
N HIS A 20 5.73 -13.32 11.32
CA HIS A 20 7.19 -13.22 11.42
C HIS A 20 7.66 -11.79 11.12
N ALA A 21 8.65 -11.28 11.87
CA ALA A 21 9.13 -9.90 11.75
C ALA A 21 9.50 -9.48 10.31
N VAL A 22 10.01 -10.41 9.50
CA VAL A 22 10.34 -10.19 8.08
C VAL A 22 9.10 -9.83 7.24
N TRP A 23 7.94 -10.45 7.53
CA TRP A 23 6.68 -10.17 6.83
C TRP A 23 6.11 -8.77 7.14
N ARG A 24 6.52 -8.16 8.25
CA ARG A 24 6.17 -6.78 8.59
C ARG A 24 7.03 -5.77 7.82
N GLY A 25 8.28 -6.12 7.53
CA GLY A 25 9.23 -5.25 6.82
C GLY A 25 8.99 -5.16 5.31
N ILE A 26 8.50 -6.24 4.68
CA ILE A 26 8.33 -6.28 3.23
C ILE A 26 7.37 -5.19 2.72
N GLY A 27 6.28 -4.90 3.44
CA GLY A 27 5.33 -3.86 3.06
C GLY A 27 5.93 -2.45 3.07
N CYS A 28 6.81 -2.17 4.05
CA CYS A 28 7.53 -0.90 4.14
C CYS A 28 8.48 -0.73 2.95
N LEU A 29 9.20 -1.80 2.58
CA LEU A 29 10.09 -1.78 1.42
C LEU A 29 9.31 -1.59 0.11
N MET A 30 8.16 -2.25 -0.05
CA MET A 30 7.29 -2.06 -1.22
C MET A 30 6.75 -0.63 -1.33
N MET A 31 6.49 0.03 -0.19
CA MET A 31 6.03 1.42 -0.15
C MET A 31 7.04 2.41 -0.75
N ILE A 32 8.34 2.08 -0.73
CA ILE A 32 9.39 2.90 -1.32
C ILE A 32 9.68 2.48 -2.77
N ILE A 33 9.75 1.17 -3.02
CA ILE A 33 10.12 0.66 -4.35
C ILE A 33 9.04 0.93 -5.39
N ILE A 34 7.76 0.75 -5.04
CA ILE A 34 6.65 0.92 -5.99
C ILE A 34 6.62 2.35 -6.57
N PRO A 35 6.65 3.44 -5.77
CA PRO A 35 6.66 4.80 -6.31
C PRO A 35 7.85 5.08 -7.23
N ILE A 36 9.03 4.57 -6.90
CA ILE A 36 10.25 4.77 -7.72
C ILE A 36 10.08 4.12 -9.09
N ILE A 37 9.67 2.85 -9.13
CA ILE A 37 9.45 2.12 -10.38
C ILE A 37 8.30 2.76 -11.18
N SER A 38 7.24 3.17 -10.49
CA SER A 38 6.07 3.78 -11.14
C SER A 38 6.40 5.13 -11.78
N TYR A 39 7.24 5.93 -11.13
CA TYR A 39 7.72 7.18 -11.71
C TYR A 39 8.56 6.93 -12.97
N ALA A 40 9.52 5.98 -12.92
CA ALA A 40 10.32 5.63 -14.07
C ALA A 40 9.46 5.12 -15.24
N ALA A 41 8.51 4.23 -14.96
CA ALA A 41 7.57 3.72 -15.96
C ALA A 41 6.70 4.84 -16.56
N GLY A 42 6.19 5.75 -15.71
CA GLY A 42 5.40 6.91 -16.14
C GLY A 42 6.19 7.89 -17.01
N TYR A 43 7.46 8.13 -16.68
CA TYR A 43 8.35 8.98 -17.46
C TYR A 43 8.59 8.41 -18.87
N GLU A 44 8.99 7.14 -18.96
CA GLU A 44 9.27 6.48 -20.24
C GLU A 44 8.02 6.39 -21.13
N THR A 45 6.87 6.06 -20.55
CA THR A 45 5.62 5.94 -21.32
C THR A 45 5.13 7.25 -21.89
N ILE A 46 5.23 8.36 -21.15
CA ILE A 46 4.86 9.67 -21.67
C ILE A 46 5.83 10.13 -22.77
N ASN A 47 7.14 9.91 -22.59
CA ASN A 47 8.12 10.26 -23.63
C ASN A 47 7.90 9.45 -24.91
N TYR A 48 7.70 8.14 -24.77
CA TYR A 48 7.35 7.27 -25.89
C TYR A 48 6.03 7.69 -26.56
N ALA A 49 5.02 8.07 -25.79
CA ALA A 49 3.75 8.55 -26.33
C ALA A 49 3.91 9.84 -27.14
N ILE A 50 4.71 10.80 -26.64
CA ILE A 50 5.02 12.06 -27.34
C ILE A 50 5.79 11.79 -28.64
N GLU A 51 6.80 10.92 -28.61
CA GLU A 51 7.60 10.55 -29.79
C GLU A 51 6.75 9.90 -30.89
N ASN A 52 5.73 9.12 -30.51
CA ASN A 52 4.82 8.46 -31.45
C ASN A 52 3.60 9.31 -31.82
N ASN A 53 3.55 10.59 -31.46
CA ASN A 53 2.42 11.51 -31.71
C ASN A 53 1.08 10.95 -31.20
N VAL A 54 1.10 10.28 -30.05
CA VAL A 54 -0.13 9.87 -29.36
C VAL A 54 -0.82 11.10 -28.80
N ASP A 55 -2.13 11.21 -29.00
CA ASP A 55 -2.92 12.33 -28.50
C ASP A 55 -2.98 12.33 -26.96
N ILE A 56 -2.18 13.22 -26.36
CA ILE A 56 -2.21 13.52 -24.93
C ILE A 56 -2.99 14.83 -24.74
N PRO A 57 -3.94 14.90 -23.78
CA PRO A 57 -4.66 16.13 -23.47
C PRO A 57 -3.70 17.30 -23.23
N TYR A 58 -3.94 18.42 -23.90
CA TYR A 58 -3.10 19.62 -23.82
C TYR A 58 -2.96 20.18 -22.39
N GLN A 59 -3.92 19.89 -21.50
CA GLN A 59 -3.88 20.27 -20.09
C GLN A 59 -2.76 19.57 -19.30
N LEU A 60 -2.28 18.42 -19.79
CA LEU A 60 -1.21 17.63 -19.16
C LEU A 60 0.18 18.02 -19.69
N LEU A 61 0.21 18.66 -20.85
CA LEU A 61 1.41 19.09 -21.54
C LEU A 61 1.76 20.53 -21.15
N GLY A 62 3.06 20.83 -21.15
CA GLY A 62 3.58 22.16 -20.83
C GLY A 62 4.15 22.27 -19.41
N THR A 63 4.36 23.51 -18.96
CA THR A 63 4.97 23.81 -17.66
C THR A 63 3.91 24.08 -16.60
N PRO A 64 4.13 23.64 -15.34
CA PRO A 64 3.20 23.91 -14.26
C PRO A 64 3.15 25.41 -13.94
N ARG A 65 1.94 25.97 -13.93
CA ARG A 65 1.68 27.35 -13.49
C ARG A 65 1.11 27.35 -12.08
N TYR A 66 1.68 28.18 -11.21
CA TYR A 66 1.17 28.36 -9.86
C TYR A 66 0.14 29.49 -9.78
N PRO A 67 -0.70 29.52 -8.74
CA PRO A 67 -1.51 30.68 -8.40
C PRO A 67 -0.68 31.92 -8.05
N ASP A 68 -1.23 33.11 -8.30
CA ASP A 68 -0.55 34.41 -8.10
C ASP A 68 0.00 34.63 -6.69
N PHE A 69 -0.63 34.04 -5.66
CA PHE A 69 -0.16 34.17 -4.28
C PHE A 69 1.22 33.53 -4.03
N PHE A 70 1.59 32.49 -4.79
CA PHE A 70 2.93 31.88 -4.68
C PHE A 70 4.01 32.82 -5.22
N TYR A 71 3.66 33.66 -6.20
CA TYR A 71 4.55 34.68 -6.77
C TYR A 71 4.85 35.84 -5.82
N ASN A 72 3.94 36.12 -4.89
CA ASN A 72 4.12 37.17 -3.88
C ASN A 72 5.07 36.75 -2.74
N SER A 73 5.17 35.45 -2.47
CA SER A 73 6.08 34.90 -1.46
C SER A 73 7.40 34.47 -2.10
N GLY A 74 8.34 35.40 -2.29
CA GLY A 74 9.61 35.15 -2.99
C GLY A 74 10.46 33.99 -2.45
N SER A 75 10.27 33.59 -1.19
CA SER A 75 10.94 32.41 -0.60
C SER A 75 10.41 31.08 -1.12
N LEU A 76 9.10 30.94 -1.38
CA LEU A 76 8.53 29.70 -1.90
C LEU A 76 8.95 29.46 -3.35
N ILE A 77 9.08 30.51 -4.15
CA ILE A 77 9.49 30.37 -5.54
C ILE A 77 10.92 29.88 -5.73
N SER A 78 11.84 30.31 -4.86
CA SER A 78 13.21 29.81 -4.91
C SER A 78 13.25 28.29 -4.73
N LEU A 79 12.43 27.75 -3.83
CA LEU A 79 12.31 26.31 -3.59
C LEU A 79 11.55 25.57 -4.70
N LEU A 80 10.54 26.19 -5.32
CA LEU A 80 9.70 25.56 -6.35
C LEU A 80 10.20 25.77 -7.78
N SER A 81 11.20 26.64 -8.00
CA SER A 81 11.78 26.91 -9.31
C SER A 81 12.23 25.65 -10.07
N PRO A 82 12.89 24.64 -9.48
CA PRO A 82 13.28 23.45 -10.24
C PRO A 82 12.07 22.65 -10.73
N LEU A 83 10.95 22.65 -9.99
CA LEU A 83 9.72 21.96 -10.42
C LEU A 83 9.08 22.66 -11.63
N THR A 84 9.18 23.98 -11.72
CA THR A 84 8.62 24.73 -12.87
C THR A 84 9.40 24.58 -14.16
N ALA A 85 10.68 24.18 -14.06
CA ALA A 85 11.54 23.95 -15.22
C ALA A 85 11.24 22.61 -15.93
N VAL A 86 10.62 21.66 -15.22
CA VAL A 86 10.29 20.34 -15.77
C VAL A 86 9.10 20.46 -16.73
N LYS A 87 9.36 20.17 -18.01
CA LYS A 87 8.30 20.09 -19.03
C LYS A 87 7.44 18.85 -18.77
N ASN A 88 6.13 18.96 -18.99
CA ASN A 88 5.16 17.87 -18.92
C ASN A 88 5.07 17.19 -17.54
N LEU A 89 5.37 17.93 -16.47
CA LEU A 89 5.34 17.42 -15.10
C LEU A 89 4.00 16.77 -14.74
N TYR A 90 2.88 17.38 -15.13
CA TYR A 90 1.54 16.83 -14.87
C TYR A 90 1.31 15.48 -15.54
N ALA A 91 1.75 15.32 -16.79
CA ALA A 91 1.67 14.06 -17.51
C ALA A 91 2.46 12.94 -16.79
N TYR A 92 3.71 13.24 -16.39
CA TYR A 92 4.54 12.29 -15.66
C TYR A 92 3.93 11.90 -14.31
N VAL A 93 3.40 12.86 -13.55
CA VAL A 93 2.78 12.59 -12.24
C VAL A 93 1.54 11.72 -12.39
N ILE A 94 0.67 12.01 -13.36
CA ILE A 94 -0.55 11.23 -13.57
C ILE A 94 -0.24 9.82 -14.06
N ALA A 95 0.72 9.67 -14.97
CA ALA A 95 1.20 8.36 -15.41
C ALA A 95 1.82 7.59 -14.24
N ALA A 96 2.64 8.24 -13.41
CA ALA A 96 3.21 7.63 -12.22
C ALA A 96 2.13 7.16 -11.24
N ILE A 97 1.12 7.98 -10.95
CA ILE A 97 -0.02 7.60 -10.10
C ILE A 97 -0.74 6.39 -10.68
N PHE A 98 -1.01 6.40 -11.99
CA PHE A 98 -1.64 5.27 -12.68
C PHE A 98 -0.83 3.97 -12.50
N TYR A 99 0.49 4.01 -12.71
CA TYR A 99 1.35 2.86 -12.47
C TYR A 99 1.42 2.45 -11.00
N THR A 100 1.43 3.40 -10.06
CA THR A 100 1.39 3.04 -8.63
C THR A 100 0.11 2.30 -8.25
N LEU A 101 -1.02 2.66 -8.84
CA LEU A 101 -2.29 1.97 -8.59
C LEU A 101 -2.27 0.55 -9.18
N ILE A 102 -1.74 0.37 -10.39
CA ILE A 102 -1.65 -0.94 -11.02
C ILE A 102 -0.65 -1.84 -10.28
N LEU A 103 0.58 -1.38 -10.10
CA LEU A 103 1.61 -2.17 -9.41
C LEU A 103 1.25 -2.38 -7.93
N GLY A 104 0.69 -1.36 -7.27
CA GLY A 104 0.20 -1.45 -5.90
C GLY A 104 -0.95 -2.45 -5.75
N SER A 105 -1.91 -2.47 -6.67
CA SER A 105 -3.01 -3.43 -6.62
C SER A 105 -2.53 -4.86 -6.88
N ILE A 106 -1.69 -5.08 -7.88
CA ILE A 106 -1.10 -6.40 -8.18
C ILE A 106 -0.30 -6.92 -6.98
N THR A 107 0.56 -6.09 -6.41
CA THR A 107 1.40 -6.47 -5.26
C THR A 107 0.58 -6.69 -3.99
N SER A 108 -0.49 -5.91 -3.78
CA SER A 108 -1.42 -6.11 -2.66
C SER A 108 -2.16 -7.44 -2.76
N VAL A 109 -2.67 -7.79 -3.94
CA VAL A 109 -3.31 -9.09 -4.19
C VAL A 109 -2.31 -10.23 -4.00
N GLY A 110 -1.11 -10.10 -4.56
CA GLY A 110 -0.04 -11.08 -4.38
C GLY A 110 0.31 -11.29 -2.91
N TYR A 111 0.47 -10.20 -2.15
CA TYR A 111 0.72 -10.26 -0.72
C TYR A 111 -0.41 -10.96 0.03
N ALA A 112 -1.68 -10.66 -0.27
CA ALA A 112 -2.82 -11.30 0.38
C ALA A 112 -2.88 -12.82 0.11
N ILE A 113 -2.57 -13.24 -1.12
CA ILE A 113 -2.49 -14.67 -1.48
C ILE A 113 -1.39 -15.34 -0.67
N VAL A 114 -0.19 -14.77 -0.65
CA VAL A 114 0.94 -15.35 0.07
C VAL A 114 0.65 -15.41 1.57
N TYR A 115 0.13 -14.32 2.14
CA TYR A 115 -0.25 -14.25 3.56
C TYR A 115 -1.33 -15.28 3.93
N ARG A 116 -2.22 -15.63 3.00
CA ARG A 116 -3.21 -16.70 3.23
C ARG A 116 -2.56 -18.08 3.38
N PHE A 117 -1.44 -18.32 2.70
CA PHE A 117 -0.72 -19.60 2.77
C PHE A 117 0.28 -19.67 3.93
N THR A 118 0.97 -18.56 4.23
CA THR A 118 2.07 -18.52 5.21
C THR A 118 1.71 -17.84 6.53
N GLY A 119 0.52 -17.24 6.61
CA GLY A 119 0.08 -16.49 7.77
C GLY A 119 -0.22 -17.37 8.99
N PRO A 120 -0.06 -16.82 10.21
CA PRO A 120 -0.42 -17.53 11.43
C PRO A 120 -1.92 -17.84 11.48
N SER A 121 -2.30 -18.81 12.33
CA SER A 121 -3.71 -19.14 12.53
C SER A 121 -4.49 -17.92 13.03
N ARG A 122 -5.74 -17.78 12.55
CA ARG A 122 -6.62 -16.65 12.87
C ARG A 122 -7.02 -16.57 14.35
N TYR A 123 -6.86 -17.66 15.09
CA TYR A 123 -7.19 -17.75 16.52
C TYR A 123 -5.92 -17.66 17.34
N GLY A 124 -5.93 -16.78 18.35
CA GLY A 124 -4.91 -16.74 19.38
C GLY A 124 -5.05 -17.91 20.37
N PRO A 125 -4.12 -18.05 21.34
CA PRO A 125 -4.08 -19.16 22.27
C PRO A 125 -5.26 -19.18 23.25
N LEU A 126 -5.88 -18.02 23.45
CA LEU A 126 -7.02 -17.80 24.34
C LEU A 126 -8.35 -17.69 23.58
N ASP A 127 -8.33 -17.65 22.26
CA ASP A 127 -9.53 -17.52 21.45
C ASP A 127 -10.19 -18.88 21.23
N ILE A 128 -11.43 -19.00 21.69
CA ILE A 128 -12.26 -20.18 21.41
C ILE A 128 -12.85 -19.98 20.01
N PRO A 129 -12.69 -20.94 19.08
CA PRO A 129 -13.28 -20.81 17.75
C PRO A 129 -14.79 -20.64 17.86
N GLN A 130 -15.37 -19.86 16.94
CA GLN A 130 -16.80 -19.58 16.94
C GLN A 130 -17.59 -20.89 16.95
N PRO A 131 -18.49 -21.11 17.93
CA PRO A 131 -19.25 -22.35 17.98
C PRO A 131 -20.18 -22.40 16.77
N ASN A 132 -20.10 -23.50 16.00
CA ASN A 132 -20.85 -23.66 14.76
C ASN A 132 -22.31 -24.04 15.08
N ILE A 133 -23.08 -23.10 15.62
CA ILE A 133 -24.46 -23.31 16.06
C ILE A 133 -25.39 -22.92 14.91
N LYS A 134 -25.98 -23.91 14.25
CA LYS A 134 -27.10 -23.69 13.32
C LYS A 134 -28.38 -23.42 14.13
N VAL A 135 -28.62 -22.16 14.50
CA VAL A 135 -29.88 -21.78 15.15
C VAL A 135 -31.03 -21.75 14.14
N LYS A 136 -32.14 -22.44 14.45
CA LYS A 136 -33.39 -22.31 13.69
C LYS A 136 -33.98 -20.93 13.97
N ARG A 137 -34.40 -20.22 12.92
CA ARG A 137 -35.05 -18.90 13.00
C ARG A 137 -36.36 -19.05 13.79
N TYR A 138 -36.51 -18.28 14.87
CA TYR A 138 -37.76 -18.25 15.64
C TYR A 138 -38.88 -17.65 14.78
N LYS A 139 -39.97 -18.40 14.59
CA LYS A 139 -41.20 -17.92 13.94
C LYS A 139 -42.16 -17.51 15.06
N ARG A 140 -42.58 -16.25 15.04
CA ARG A 140 -43.56 -15.68 15.98
C ARG A 140 -44.96 -15.86 15.43
#